data_AF-A0A969W7N1-F1
#
_entry.id   AF-A0A969W7N1-F1
#
_cell.length_a   1.000
_cell.length_b   1.000
_cell.length_c   1.000
_cell.angle_alpha   90.00
_cell.angle_beta   90.00
_cell.angle_gamma   90.00
#
_symmetry.space_group_name_H-M   'P 1'
#
loop_
_entity.id
_entity.type
_entity.pdbx_description
1 polymer ?
#
loop_
_entity_poly.entity_id
_entity_poly.type
_entity_poly.pdbx_seq_one_letter_code
_entity_poly.pdbx_strand_id
1 'polypeptide(L)'
;MRHPIAKLTPLLLVLLAGCAHDRPKPDQQLREQFKQADQNGDEQLTPEEFKALKLPGVSFQMVDTDGNGLVTLAELENYITWRRVQDEGRRRYEQLQRQEHLPPTP
;
A
#
# COMPACT_ATOMS: atom_id res chain seq x y z
N MET A 1 25.38 -47.69 42.02
CA MET A 1 25.78 -47.79 40.61
C MET A 1 24.90 -46.87 39.77
N ARG A 2 25.52 -45.96 39.02
CA ARG A 2 25.09 -45.22 37.80
C ARG A 2 23.59 -44.96 37.55
N HIS A 3 23.21 -43.68 37.52
CA HIS A 3 22.01 -43.18 36.82
C HIS A 3 22.11 -43.39 35.30
N PRO A 4 21.00 -43.26 34.55
CA PRO A 4 20.91 -42.00 33.82
C PRO A 4 19.58 -41.27 34.03
N ILE A 5 19.75 -40.02 34.45
CA ILE A 5 18.77 -38.96 34.54
C ILE A 5 18.26 -38.70 33.12
N ALA A 6 16.98 -38.98 32.86
CA ALA A 6 16.30 -38.51 31.65
C ALA A 6 16.21 -36.98 31.74
N LYS A 7 17.18 -36.29 31.13
CA LYS A 7 17.17 -34.83 31.02
C LYS A 7 16.04 -34.43 30.08
N LEU A 8 14.90 -34.08 30.64
CA LEU A 8 13.79 -33.45 29.94
C LEU A 8 14.18 -31.99 29.71
N THR A 9 14.95 -31.74 28.65
CA THR A 9 15.26 -30.39 28.19
C THR A 9 13.97 -29.75 27.72
N PRO A 10 13.45 -28.69 28.37
CA PRO A 10 12.38 -27.93 27.76
C PRO A 10 12.93 -27.35 26.46
N LEU A 11 12.36 -27.81 25.35
CA LEU A 11 12.52 -27.26 24.03
C LEU A 11 12.09 -25.79 24.08
N LEU A 12 13.09 -24.94 24.28
CA LEU A 12 13.28 -23.64 23.64
C LEU A 12 12.03 -23.13 22.89
N LEU A 13 11.12 -22.48 23.61
CA LEU A 13 10.13 -21.59 22.97
C LEU A 13 10.85 -20.27 22.68
N VAL A 14 11.57 -20.23 21.55
CA VAL A 14 11.98 -18.97 20.92
C VAL A 14 10.69 -18.20 20.64
N LEU A 15 10.33 -17.28 21.53
CA LEU A 15 9.44 -16.18 21.20
C LEU A 15 10.18 -15.38 20.14
N LEU A 16 9.91 -15.75 18.89
CA LEU A 16 10.29 -15.00 17.70
C LEU A 16 9.82 -13.57 17.95
N ALA A 17 10.78 -12.70 18.21
CA ALA A 17 10.59 -11.27 18.19
C ALA A 17 9.89 -10.96 16.87
N GLY A 18 8.60 -10.62 16.96
CA GLY A 18 7.88 -10.04 15.85
C GLY A 18 8.61 -8.76 15.51
N CYS A 19 9.45 -8.79 14.48
CA CYS A 19 9.98 -7.58 13.87
C CYS A 19 8.76 -6.84 13.32
N ALA A 20 8.21 -5.94 14.14
CA ALA A 20 7.37 -4.85 13.70
C ALA A 20 8.23 -4.04 12.74
N HIS A 21 8.18 -4.41 11.47
CA HIS A 21 8.79 -3.62 10.42
C HIS A 21 7.93 -2.37 10.31
N ASP A 22 8.46 -1.24 10.80
CA ASP A 22 7.95 0.10 10.53
C ASP A 22 7.92 0.29 9.02
N ARG A 23 6.82 -0.12 8.39
CA ARG A 23 6.55 0.20 6.99
C ARG A 23 6.13 1.66 6.99
N PRO A 24 6.82 2.54 6.24
CA PRO A 24 6.39 3.93 6.12
C PRO A 24 4.92 3.95 5.69
N LYS A 25 4.15 4.85 6.29
CA LYS A 25 2.72 4.94 5.97
C LYS A 25 2.57 5.27 4.48
N PRO A 26 1.51 4.78 3.80
CA PRO A 26 1.34 4.98 2.37
C PRO A 26 1.43 6.46 1.93
N ASP A 27 0.98 7.39 2.78
CA ASP A 27 1.10 8.83 2.56
C ASP A 27 2.56 9.31 2.55
N GLN A 28 3.40 8.80 3.45
CA GLN A 28 4.81 9.17 3.53
C GLN A 28 5.58 8.65 2.31
N GLN A 29 5.31 7.41 1.89
CA GLN A 29 5.95 6.82 0.70
C GLN A 29 5.60 7.60 -0.56
N LEU A 30 4.35 8.03 -0.71
CA LEU A 30 3.92 8.84 -1.84
C LEU A 30 4.64 10.19 -1.86
N ARG A 31 4.74 10.86 -0.72
CA ARG A 31 5.45 12.15 -0.58
C ARG A 31 6.93 12.04 -0.90
N GLU A 32 7.58 10.95 -0.48
CA GLU A 32 8.98 10.69 -0.82
C GLU A 32 9.16 10.46 -2.32
N GLN A 33 8.28 9.68 -2.96
CA GLN A 33 8.32 9.46 -4.40
C GLN A 33 8.06 10.75 -5.18
N PHE A 34 7.12 11.58 -4.72
CA PHE A 34 6.85 12.89 -5.30
C PHE A 34 8.10 13.76 -5.27
N LYS A 35 8.73 13.90 -4.09
CA LYS A 35 9.97 14.69 -3.94
C LYS A 35 11.14 14.15 -4.74
N GLN A 36 11.19 12.85 -4.99
CA GLN A 36 12.23 12.24 -5.83
C GLN A 36 11.97 12.47 -7.33
N ALA A 37 10.72 12.64 -7.71
CA ALA A 37 10.30 12.88 -9.09
C ALA A 37 10.44 14.36 -9.47
N ASP A 38 10.16 15.27 -8.55
CA ASP A 38 10.30 16.73 -8.69
C ASP A 38 11.79 17.10 -8.77
N GLN A 39 12.32 17.24 -9.99
CA GLN A 39 13.75 17.46 -10.22
C GLN A 39 14.12 18.94 -10.16
N ASN A 40 13.20 19.80 -10.58
CA ASN A 40 13.40 21.25 -10.60
C ASN A 40 13.07 21.91 -9.24
N GLY A 41 12.37 21.20 -8.35
CA GLY A 41 12.04 21.64 -7.00
C GLY A 41 10.92 22.69 -6.96
N ASP A 42 10.00 22.66 -7.92
CA ASP A 42 8.90 23.62 -8.03
C ASP A 42 7.59 23.14 -7.35
N GLU A 43 7.67 22.02 -6.62
CA GLU A 43 6.56 21.38 -5.90
C GLU A 43 5.44 20.88 -6.83
N GLN A 44 5.73 20.74 -8.12
CA GLN A 44 4.85 20.23 -9.15
C GLN A 44 5.60 19.19 -10.00
N LEU A 45 4.84 18.36 -10.72
CA LEU A 45 5.42 17.38 -11.64
C LEU A 45 4.97 17.70 -13.06
N THR A 46 5.94 17.86 -13.94
CA THR A 46 5.72 17.81 -15.39
C THR A 46 5.39 16.39 -15.85
N PRO A 47 4.86 16.19 -17.07
CA PRO A 47 4.65 14.86 -17.65
C PRO A 47 5.93 14.01 -17.71
N GLU A 48 7.08 14.65 -17.84
CA GLU A 48 8.40 14.01 -17.85
C GLU A 48 8.79 13.52 -16.45
N GLU A 49 8.64 14.37 -15.43
CA GLU A 49 8.95 14.05 -14.03
C GLU A 49 7.97 13.02 -13.47
N PHE A 50 6.70 13.09 -13.84
CA PHE A 50 5.67 12.14 -13.43
C PHE A 50 6.02 10.68 -13.79
N LYS A 51 6.77 10.44 -14.87
CA LYS A 51 7.22 9.09 -15.27
C LYS A 51 8.14 8.43 -14.24
N ALA A 52 8.77 9.21 -13.35
CA ALA A 52 9.58 8.68 -12.26
C ALA A 52 8.72 8.06 -11.13
N LEU A 53 7.44 8.40 -11.06
CA LEU A 53 6.51 7.81 -10.09
C LEU A 53 6.26 6.33 -10.42
N LYS A 54 6.38 5.47 -9.41
CA LYS A 54 6.14 4.03 -9.54
C LYS A 54 4.67 3.68 -9.33
N LEU A 55 3.77 4.30 -10.10
CA LEU A 55 2.32 4.15 -9.97
C LEU A 55 1.72 3.32 -11.12
N PRO A 56 1.43 2.02 -10.91
CA PRO A 56 0.94 1.16 -11.99
C PRO A 56 -0.49 1.51 -12.40
N GLY A 57 -0.69 1.63 -13.72
CA GLY A 57 -1.98 1.91 -14.34
C GLY A 57 -2.51 3.33 -14.08
N VAL A 58 -1.64 4.24 -13.66
CA VAL A 58 -1.96 5.66 -13.47
C VAL A 58 -1.24 6.45 -14.55
N SER A 59 -1.98 7.26 -15.32
CA SER A 59 -1.38 8.21 -16.25
C SER A 59 -1.47 9.63 -15.69
N PHE A 60 -0.57 10.49 -16.17
CA PHE A 60 -0.52 11.91 -15.83
C PHE A 60 -1.90 12.59 -15.94
N GLN A 61 -2.59 12.39 -17.07
CA GLN A 61 -3.88 13.02 -17.37
C GLN A 61 -5.02 12.56 -16.45
N MET A 62 -4.87 11.43 -15.75
CA MET A 62 -5.86 11.01 -14.75
C MET A 62 -5.71 11.75 -13.43
N VAL A 63 -4.52 12.34 -13.18
CA VAL A 63 -4.19 13.00 -11.92
C VAL A 63 -4.30 14.51 -12.06
N ASP A 64 -3.82 15.07 -13.18
CA ASP A 64 -3.98 16.49 -13.55
C ASP A 64 -5.48 16.82 -13.67
N THR A 65 -6.05 17.32 -12.59
CA THR A 65 -7.52 17.44 -12.44
C THR A 65 -7.99 18.81 -12.93
N ASP A 66 -7.15 19.83 -12.78
CA ASP A 66 -7.44 21.17 -13.27
C ASP A 66 -7.07 21.37 -14.75
N GLY A 67 -6.29 20.44 -15.33
CA GLY A 67 -5.92 20.41 -16.74
C GLY A 67 -4.83 21.43 -17.08
N ASN A 68 -4.02 21.83 -16.11
CA ASN A 68 -2.99 22.85 -16.28
C ASN A 68 -1.68 22.29 -16.87
N GLY A 69 -1.57 20.96 -17.04
CA GLY A 69 -0.38 20.31 -17.57
C GLY A 69 0.73 20.07 -16.54
N LEU A 70 0.42 20.25 -15.26
CA LEU A 70 1.26 19.94 -14.10
C LEU A 70 0.45 19.09 -13.11
N VAL A 71 1.16 18.35 -12.23
CA VAL A 71 0.53 17.61 -11.14
C VAL A 71 1.12 18.06 -9.82
N THR A 72 0.26 18.60 -8.95
CA THR A 72 0.61 18.92 -7.57
C THR A 72 0.56 17.68 -6.67
N LEU A 73 1.22 17.75 -5.51
CA LEU A 73 1.09 16.70 -4.49
C LEU A 73 -0.38 16.51 -4.05
N ALA A 74 -1.14 17.58 -3.95
CA ALA A 74 -2.53 17.54 -3.50
C ALA A 74 -3.42 16.78 -4.50
N GLU A 75 -3.26 17.01 -5.79
CA GLU A 75 -3.97 16.28 -6.84
C GLU A 75 -3.60 14.79 -6.83
N LEU A 76 -2.31 14.49 -6.67
CA LEU A 76 -1.85 13.11 -6.56
C LEU A 76 -2.44 12.39 -5.34
N GLU A 77 -2.41 13.02 -4.16
CA GLU A 77 -3.01 12.48 -2.93
C GLU A 77 -4.52 12.27 -3.06
N ASN A 78 -5.21 13.24 -3.66
CA ASN A 78 -6.63 13.16 -3.93
C ASN A 78 -6.94 11.96 -4.83
N TYR A 79 -6.23 11.84 -5.97
CA TYR A 79 -6.40 10.74 -6.90
C TYR A 79 -6.19 9.36 -6.25
N ILE A 80 -5.12 9.20 -5.46
CA ILE A 80 -4.82 7.94 -4.76
C ILE A 80 -5.91 7.61 -3.73
N THR A 81 -6.41 8.63 -3.02
CA THR A 81 -7.51 8.47 -2.05
C THR A 81 -8.78 8.03 -2.75
N TRP A 82 -9.18 8.69 -3.84
CA TRP A 82 -10.34 8.31 -4.64
C TRP A 82 -10.25 6.88 -5.16
N ARG A 83 -9.08 6.50 -5.68
CA ARG A 83 -8.83 5.14 -6.19
C ARG A 83 -9.00 4.09 -5.09
N ARG A 84 -8.46 4.34 -3.89
CA ARG A 84 -8.62 3.44 -2.74
C ARG A 84 -10.09 3.26 -2.36
N VAL A 85 -10.83 4.37 -2.24
CA VAL A 85 -12.25 4.34 -1.86
C VAL A 85 -13.08 3.55 -2.89
N GLN A 86 -12.82 3.74 -4.18
CA GLN A 86 -13.49 3.01 -5.26
C GLN A 86 -13.19 1.50 -5.19
N ASP A 87 -11.93 1.12 -4.99
CA ASP A 87 -11.53 -0.29 -4.89
C ASP A 87 -12.13 -0.96 -3.65
N GLU A 88 -12.16 -0.27 -2.51
CA GLU A 88 -12.77 -0.77 -1.27
C GLU A 88 -14.29 -0.95 -1.42
N GLY A 89 -14.98 0.02 -2.03
CA GLY A 89 -16.40 -0.06 -2.33
C GLY A 89 -16.72 -1.25 -3.22
N ARG A 90 -15.95 -1.45 -4.30
CA ARG A 90 -16.10 -2.60 -5.22
C ARG A 90 -15.92 -3.93 -4.49
N ARG A 91 -14.83 -4.09 -3.73
CA ARG A 91 -14.55 -5.34 -3.00
C ARG A 91 -15.64 -5.66 -1.98
N ARG A 92 -16.11 -4.64 -1.26
CA ARG A 92 -17.19 -4.81 -0.28
C ARG A 92 -18.49 -5.27 -0.96
N TYR A 93 -18.84 -4.66 -2.09
CA TYR A 93 -20.02 -5.05 -2.86
C TYR A 93 -19.93 -6.50 -3.35
N GLU A 94 -18.79 -6.89 -3.92
CA GLU A 94 -18.53 -8.27 -4.35
C GLU A 94 -18.63 -9.29 -3.21
N GLN A 95 -18.15 -8.93 -2.01
CA GLN A 95 -18.25 -9.78 -0.82
C GLN A 95 -19.71 -9.98 -0.37
N LEU A 96 -20.52 -8.93 -0.38
CA LEU A 96 -21.94 -9.02 -0.04
C LEU A 96 -22.70 -9.91 -1.03
N GLN A 97 -22.47 -9.71 -2.34
CA GLN A 97 -23.07 -10.57 -3.37
C GLN A 97 -22.67 -12.04 -3.23
N ARG A 98 -21.41 -12.31 -2.86
CA ARG A 98 -20.94 -13.67 -2.60
C ARG A 98 -21.62 -14.31 -1.39
N GLN A 99 -21.88 -13.55 -0.32
CA GLN A 99 -22.57 -14.05 0.87
C GLN A 99 -24.06 -14.32 0.61
N GLU A 100 -24.71 -13.49 -0.19
CA GLU A 100 -26.11 -13.69 -0.63
C GLU A 100 -26.27 -14.91 -1.56
N HIS A 101 -25.19 -15.35 -2.24
CA HIS A 101 -25.18 -16.46 -3.18
C HIS A 101 -24.47 -17.73 -2.64
N LEU A 102 -24.62 -18.02 -1.35
CA LEU A 102 -24.07 -19.25 -0.74
C LEU A 102 -24.80 -20.48 -1.35
N PRO A 103 -24.10 -21.40 -2.05
CA PRO A 103 -24.72 -22.65 -2.49
C PRO A 103 -25.19 -23.44 -1.26
N PRO A 104 -26.28 -24.24 -1.34
CA PRO A 104 -26.71 -25.05 -0.21
C PRO A 104 -25.53 -25.90 0.27
N THR A 105 -25.20 -25.78 1.55
CA THR A 105 -24.22 -26.66 2.18
C THR A 105 -24.71 -28.11 2.05
N PRO A 106 -23.83 -29.06 1.69
CA PRO A 106 -24.21 -30.47 1.58
C PRO A 106 -24.74 -31.04 2.89
#